data_AF-A0A418X783-F1
#
_entry.id   AF-A0A418X783-F1
#
_cell.length_a   1.000
_cell.length_b   1.000
_cell.length_c   1.000
_cell.angle_alpha   90.00
_cell.angle_beta   90.00
_cell.angle_gamma   90.00
#
_symmetry.space_group_name_H-M   'P 1'
#
loop_
_entity.id
_entity.type
_entity.pdbx_description
1 polymer ?
#
loop_
_entity_poly.entity_id
_entity_poly.type
_entity_poly.pdbx_seq_one_letter_code
_entity_poly.pdbx_strand_id
1 'polypeptide(L)'
;VRATEDAEQKLAMLMQYREDYVLRFQVKLSAGVSASGYRNFQQFLDKLDEAIKGQQRVVQDATRRVGNERTAWQGCERKRMSYDILAERTLKVQQLKESRRDQKQTDEFAARQLLYKR
;
A
#
# COMPACT_ATOMS: atom_id res chain seq x y z
N VAL A 1 -4.85 -3.35 1.09
CA VAL A 1 -4.72 -4.65 0.40
C VAL A 1 -5.87 -5.54 0.80
N ARG A 2 -5.93 -6.08 2.04
CA ARG A 2 -7.08 -6.88 2.51
C ARG A 2 -8.46 -6.21 2.32
N ALA A 3 -8.61 -4.94 2.70
CA ALA A 3 -9.84 -4.20 2.48
C ALA A 3 -10.21 -4.00 1.00
N THR A 4 -9.22 -4.00 0.10
CA THR A 4 -9.44 -3.94 -1.36
C THR A 4 -9.92 -5.29 -1.86
N GLU A 5 -9.26 -6.37 -1.45
CA GLU A 5 -9.62 -7.75 -1.77
C GLU A 5 -11.04 -8.09 -1.29
N ASP A 6 -11.38 -7.74 -0.05
CA ASP A 6 -12.72 -7.94 0.51
C ASP A 6 -13.79 -7.17 -0.30
N ALA A 7 -13.46 -5.95 -0.76
CA ALA A 7 -14.36 -5.14 -1.59
C ALA A 7 -14.55 -5.72 -3.00
N GLU A 8 -13.50 -6.27 -3.59
CA GLU A 8 -13.53 -6.95 -4.89
C GLU A 8 -14.30 -8.27 -4.82
N GLN A 9 -14.11 -9.07 -3.78
CA GLN A 9 -14.87 -10.30 -3.54
C GLN A 9 -16.36 -10.01 -3.42
N LYS A 10 -16.73 -8.96 -2.67
CA LYS A 10 -18.13 -8.53 -2.55
C LYS A 10 -18.71 -8.09 -3.90
N LEU A 11 -17.93 -7.39 -4.73
CA LEU A 11 -18.37 -7.01 -6.08
C LEU A 11 -18.61 -8.26 -6.94
N ALA A 12 -17.68 -9.21 -6.94
CA ALA A 12 -17.81 -10.46 -7.68
C ALA A 12 -19.06 -11.23 -7.28
N MET A 13 -19.32 -11.33 -5.97
CA MET A 13 -20.52 -11.97 -5.44
C MET A 13 -21.81 -11.28 -5.92
N LEU A 14 -21.85 -9.94 -5.93
CA LEU A 14 -23.03 -9.21 -6.43
C LEU A 14 -23.25 -9.42 -7.93
N MET A 15 -22.18 -9.45 -8.72
CA MET A 15 -22.26 -9.72 -10.16
C MET A 15 -22.75 -11.14 -10.45
N GLN A 16 -22.20 -12.14 -9.77
CA GLN A 16 -22.66 -13.53 -9.89
C GLN A 16 -24.13 -13.66 -9.47
N TYR A 17 -24.50 -13.05 -8.35
CA TYR A 17 -25.88 -13.08 -7.87
C TYR A 17 -26.85 -12.45 -8.88
N ARG A 18 -26.45 -11.38 -9.56
CA ARG A 18 -27.24 -10.75 -10.64
C ARG A 18 -27.45 -11.70 -11.81
N GLU A 19 -26.40 -12.37 -12.27
CA GLU A 19 -26.47 -13.34 -13.37
C GLU A 19 -27.42 -14.49 -13.01
N ASP A 20 -27.25 -15.07 -11.82
CA ASP A 20 -28.12 -16.12 -11.30
C ASP A 20 -29.58 -15.65 -11.20
N TYR A 21 -29.80 -14.41 -10.75
CA TYR A 21 -31.14 -13.84 -10.62
C TYR A 21 -31.84 -13.69 -11.98
N VAL A 22 -31.12 -13.19 -12.99
CA VAL A 22 -31.62 -13.07 -14.37
C VAL A 22 -31.92 -14.44 -14.96
N LEU A 23 -31.01 -15.41 -14.81
CA LEU A 23 -31.19 -16.77 -15.31
C LEU A 23 -32.43 -17.45 -14.69
N ARG A 24 -32.59 -17.35 -13.37
CA ARG A 24 -33.77 -17.86 -12.67
C ARG A 24 -35.06 -17.21 -13.15
N PHE A 25 -35.02 -15.92 -13.49
CA PHE A 25 -36.19 -15.24 -14.03
C PHE A 25 -36.52 -15.68 -15.46
N GLN A 26 -35.52 -15.91 -16.32
CA GLN A 26 -35.74 -16.46 -17.67
C GLN A 26 -36.43 -17.82 -17.62
N VAL A 27 -36.04 -18.71 -16.69
CA VAL A 27 -36.70 -20.01 -16.48
C VAL A 27 -38.13 -19.83 -15.99
N LYS A 28 -38.42 -18.82 -15.16
CA LYS A 28 -39.81 -18.53 -14.73
C LYS A 28 -40.65 -17.95 -15.86
N LEU A 29 -40.06 -17.09 -16.70
CA LEU A 29 -40.71 -16.49 -17.86
C LEU A 29 -41.23 -17.55 -18.84
N SER A 30 -40.47 -18.62 -19.08
CA SER A 30 -40.91 -19.70 -19.98
C SER A 30 -42.09 -20.51 -19.42
N ALA A 31 -42.29 -20.49 -18.09
CA ALA A 31 -43.46 -21.09 -17.42
C ALA A 31 -44.66 -20.12 -17.31
N GLY A 32 -44.53 -18.87 -17.77
CA GLY A 32 -45.53 -17.81 -17.63
C GLY A 32 -45.38 -17.01 -16.33
N VAL A 33 -45.35 -15.69 -16.45
CA VAL A 33 -45.18 -14.75 -15.31
C VAL A 33 -46.28 -13.70 -15.34
N SER A 34 -46.85 -13.39 -14.18
CA SER A 34 -47.82 -12.30 -14.03
C SER A 34 -47.16 -10.93 -14.22
N ALA A 35 -47.94 -9.92 -14.62
CA ALA A 35 -47.45 -8.54 -14.74
C ALA A 35 -46.88 -7.97 -13.42
N SER A 36 -47.38 -8.42 -12.26
CA SER A 36 -46.81 -8.07 -10.95
C SER A 36 -45.46 -8.76 -10.71
N GLY A 37 -45.32 -10.04 -11.08
CA GLY A 37 -44.06 -10.76 -10.98
C GLY A 37 -42.96 -10.14 -11.83
N TYR A 38 -43.29 -9.70 -13.06
CA TYR A 38 -42.35 -9.00 -13.93
C TYR A 38 -41.90 -7.65 -13.36
N ARG A 39 -42.83 -6.85 -12.83
CA ARG A 39 -42.50 -5.57 -12.18
C ARG A 39 -41.62 -5.75 -10.95
N ASN A 40 -41.89 -6.76 -10.12
CA ASN A 40 -41.06 -7.08 -8.95
C ASN A 40 -39.63 -7.47 -9.36
N PHE A 41 -39.50 -8.27 -10.42
CA PHE A 41 -38.19 -8.62 -10.97
C PHE A 41 -37.41 -7.38 -11.41
N GLN A 42 -38.01 -6.50 -12.22
CA GLN A 42 -37.34 -5.27 -12.67
C GLN A 42 -36.92 -4.38 -11.50
N GLN A 43 -37.81 -4.12 -10.54
CA GLN A 43 -37.48 -3.28 -9.38
C GLN A 43 -36.32 -3.83 -8.54
N PHE A 44 -36.25 -5.16 -8.38
CA PHE A 44 -35.14 -5.77 -7.65
C PHE A 44 -33.85 -5.76 -8.47
N LEU A 45 -33.93 -6.00 -9.77
CA LEU A 45 -32.78 -5.91 -10.68
C LEU A 45 -32.19 -4.50 -10.68
N ASP A 46 -33.02 -3.47 -10.72
CA ASP A 46 -32.58 -2.06 -10.65
C ASP A 46 -31.84 -1.77 -9.34
N LYS A 47 -32.40 -2.21 -8.20
CA LYS A 47 -31.74 -2.09 -6.88
C LYS A 47 -30.41 -2.83 -6.83
N LEU A 48 -30.34 -4.01 -7.45
CA LEU A 48 -29.11 -4.79 -7.51
C LEU A 48 -28.05 -4.10 -8.39
N ASP A 49 -28.46 -3.48 -9.51
CA ASP A 49 -27.58 -2.70 -10.37
C ASP A 49 -27.07 -1.43 -9.68
N GLU A 50 -27.91 -0.76 -8.89
CA GLU A 50 -27.47 0.35 -8.03
C GLU A 50 -26.46 -0.11 -6.97
N ALA A 51 -26.71 -1.26 -6.33
CA ALA A 51 -25.78 -1.82 -5.35
C ALA A 51 -24.43 -2.20 -5.98
N ILE A 52 -24.43 -2.80 -7.18
CA ILE A 52 -23.22 -3.11 -7.94
C ILE A 52 -22.45 -1.84 -8.28
N LYS A 53 -23.12 -0.81 -8.81
CA LYS A 53 -22.50 0.50 -9.08
C LYS A 53 -21.90 1.13 -7.82
N GLY A 54 -22.60 1.04 -6.70
CA GLY A 54 -22.10 1.48 -5.40
C GLY A 54 -20.83 0.74 -4.99
N GLN A 55 -20.84 -0.60 -5.08
CA GLN A 55 -19.70 -1.44 -4.72
C GLN A 55 -18.50 -1.21 -5.66
N GLN A 56 -18.72 -0.97 -6.96
CA GLN A 56 -17.66 -0.59 -7.90
C GLN A 56 -16.92 0.69 -7.47
N ARG A 57 -17.65 1.71 -6.99
CA ARG A 57 -17.02 2.93 -6.44
C ARG A 57 -16.19 2.64 -5.20
N VAL A 58 -16.69 1.78 -4.31
CA VAL A 58 -15.95 1.35 -3.12
C VAL A 58 -14.62 0.69 -3.50
N VAL A 59 -14.63 -0.22 -4.48
CA VAL A 59 -13.41 -0.86 -5.01
C VAL A 59 -12.45 0.18 -5.58
N GLN A 60 -12.94 1.09 -6.43
CA GLN A 60 -12.10 2.14 -7.02
C GLN A 60 -11.44 3.03 -5.95
N ASP A 61 -12.20 3.47 -4.95
CA ASP A 61 -11.69 4.29 -3.86
C ASP A 61 -10.67 3.52 -2.99
N ALA A 62 -10.93 2.25 -2.69
CA ALA A 62 -10.00 1.40 -1.93
C ALA A 62 -8.67 1.22 -2.67
N THR A 63 -8.72 0.95 -3.98
CA THR A 63 -7.54 0.82 -4.83
C THR A 63 -6.76 2.13 -4.91
N ARG A 64 -7.44 3.27 -5.10
CA ARG A 64 -6.82 4.60 -5.10
C ARG A 64 -6.10 4.89 -3.77
N ARG A 65 -6.76 4.60 -2.64
CA ARG A 65 -6.17 4.79 -1.30
C ARG A 65 -4.90 3.98 -1.14
N VAL A 66 -4.92 2.69 -1.48
CA VAL A 66 -3.73 1.83 -1.38
C VAL A 66 -2.58 2.35 -2.25
N GLY A 67 -2.86 2.81 -3.48
CA GLY A 67 -1.87 3.42 -4.36
C GLY A 67 -1.24 4.69 -3.78
N ASN A 68 -2.06 5.57 -3.21
CA ASN A 68 -1.59 6.81 -2.58
C ASN A 68 -0.72 6.53 -1.35
N GLU A 69 -1.18 5.66 -0.44
CA GLU A 69 -0.42 5.29 0.76
C GLU A 69 0.93 4.63 0.41
N ARG A 70 0.94 3.76 -0.62
CA ARG A 70 2.18 3.16 -1.10
C ARG A 70 3.17 4.21 -1.60
N THR A 71 2.68 5.20 -2.34
CA THR A 71 3.50 6.29 -2.87
C THR A 71 4.04 7.17 -1.75
N ALA A 72 3.20 7.52 -0.77
CA ALA A 72 3.59 8.28 0.41
C ALA A 72 4.66 7.53 1.23
N TRP A 73 4.45 6.24 1.49
CA TRP A 73 5.42 5.38 2.16
C TRP A 73 6.76 5.32 1.43
N GLN A 74 6.76 5.15 0.10
CA GLN A 74 7.99 5.19 -0.70
C GLN A 74 8.71 6.54 -0.62
N GLY A 75 7.96 7.65 -0.49
CA GLY A 75 8.53 8.97 -0.23
C GLY A 75 9.23 9.06 1.12
N CYS A 76 8.54 8.63 2.19
CA CYS A 76 9.08 8.58 3.54
C CYS A 76 10.32 7.69 3.65
N GLU A 77 10.29 6.52 3.00
CA GLU A 77 11.39 5.57 3.02
C GLU A 77 12.63 6.14 2.32
N ARG A 78 12.47 6.78 1.15
CA ARG A 78 13.56 7.50 0.48
C ARG A 78 14.16 8.59 1.37
N LYS A 79 13.30 9.34 2.07
CA LYS A 79 13.75 10.37 3.02
C LYS A 79 14.52 9.76 4.19
N ARG A 80 14.05 8.64 4.77
CA ARG A 80 14.76 7.92 5.83
C ARG A 80 16.16 7.49 5.37
N MET A 81 16.25 6.82 4.21
CA MET A 81 17.54 6.40 3.64
C MET A 81 18.50 7.57 3.43
N SER A 82 17.99 8.74 3.02
CA SER A 82 18.84 9.92 2.86
C SER A 82 19.47 10.40 4.17
N TYR A 83 18.73 10.31 5.28
CA TYR A 83 19.26 10.62 6.61
C TYR A 83 20.25 9.56 7.08
N ASP A 84 19.97 8.28 6.83
CA ASP A 84 20.88 7.18 7.17
C ASP A 84 22.25 7.36 6.50
N ILE A 85 22.26 7.72 5.20
CA ILE A 85 23.49 8.02 4.45
C ILE A 85 24.22 9.23 5.04
N LEU A 86 23.50 10.29 5.40
CA LEU A 86 24.12 11.50 5.98
C LEU A 86 24.73 11.22 7.36
N ALA A 87 24.04 10.42 8.18
CA ALA A 87 24.54 9.99 9.48
C ALA A 87 25.80 9.14 9.33
N GLU A 88 25.81 8.16 8.41
CA GLU A 88 26.98 7.34 8.12
C GLU A 88 28.18 8.18 7.66
N ARG A 89 27.95 9.17 6.78
CA ARG A 89 29.00 10.10 6.33
C ARG A 89 29.56 10.91 7.50
N THR A 90 28.68 11.42 8.37
CA THR A 90 29.08 12.20 9.54
C THR A 90 29.93 11.34 10.48
N LEU A 91 29.51 10.10 10.75
CA LEU A 91 30.26 9.15 11.57
C LEU A 91 31.65 8.87 10.98
N LYS A 92 31.75 8.59 9.68
CA LYS A 92 33.04 8.38 8.99
C LYS A 92 33.96 9.59 9.13
N VAL A 93 33.43 10.80 8.98
CA VAL A 93 34.22 12.04 9.14
C VAL A 93 34.73 12.18 10.58
N GLN A 94 33.92 11.85 11.59
CA GLN A 94 34.37 11.91 12.99
C GLN A 94 35.44 10.86 13.29
N GLN A 95 35.25 9.62 12.85
CA GLN A 95 36.25 8.56 12.99
C GLN A 95 37.60 8.92 12.36
N LEU A 96 37.58 9.56 11.17
CA LEU A 96 38.81 10.03 10.53
C LEU A 96 39.49 11.16 11.32
N LYS A 97 38.72 12.06 11.95
CA LYS A 97 39.26 13.13 12.78
C LYS A 97 39.89 12.58 14.06
N GLU A 98 39.22 11.64 14.73
CA GLU A 98 39.71 10.96 15.92
C GLU A 98 40.99 10.18 15.61
N SER A 99 40.99 9.36 14.56
CA SER A 99 42.18 8.60 14.13
C SER A 99 43.39 9.49 13.84
N ARG A 100 43.20 10.65 13.18
CA ARG A 100 44.28 11.63 12.96
C ARG A 100 44.79 12.25 14.26
N ARG A 101 43.91 12.52 15.22
CA ARG A 101 44.29 13.06 16.53
C ARG A 101 45.11 12.04 17.31
N ASP A 102 44.68 10.79 17.33
CA ASP A 102 45.35 9.70 18.05
C ASP A 102 46.73 9.40 17.44
N GLN A 103 46.82 9.40 16.10
CA GLN A 103 48.11 9.26 15.40
C GLN A 103 49.07 10.38 15.80
N LYS A 104 48.62 11.64 15.75
CA LYS A 104 49.45 12.80 16.14
C LYS A 104 49.95 12.69 17.59
N GLN A 105 49.08 12.30 18.53
CA GLN A 105 49.47 12.13 19.93
C GLN A 105 50.51 11.02 20.12
N THR A 106 50.36 9.91 19.40
CA THR A 106 51.30 8.80 19.41
C THR A 106 52.66 9.22 18.86
N ASP A 107 52.68 9.93 17.73
CA ASP A 107 53.90 10.43 17.10
C ASP A 107 54.64 11.43 18.01
N GLU A 108 53.91 12.36 18.64
CA GLU A 108 54.48 13.31 19.60
C GLU A 108 55.09 12.59 20.82
N PHE A 109 54.43 11.55 21.34
CA PHE A 109 54.94 10.76 22.45
C PHE A 109 56.22 9.99 22.06
N ALA A 110 56.23 9.34 20.90
CA ALA A 110 57.39 8.63 20.38
C ALA A 110 58.58 9.58 20.14
N ALA A 111 58.34 10.76 19.57
CA ALA A 111 59.36 11.79 19.35
C ALA A 111 59.97 12.28 20.67
N ARG A 112 59.15 12.51 21.71
CA ARG A 112 59.64 12.86 23.05
C ARG A 112 60.52 11.74 23.63
N GLN A 113 60.09 10.49 23.55
CA GLN A 113 60.89 9.36 24.06
C GLN A 113 62.24 9.22 23.35
N LEU A 114 62.31 9.47 22.04
CA LEU A 114 63.57 9.46 21.29
C LEU A 114 64.53 10.59 21.75
N LEU A 115 64.01 11.77 22.08
CA LEU A 115 64.81 12.89 22.61
C LEU A 115 65.40 12.57 23.99
N TYR A 116 64.67 11.86 24.86
CA TYR A 116 65.16 11.48 26.19
C TYR A 116 66.13 10.28 26.20
N LYS A 117 66.28 9.58 25.07
CA LYS A 117 67.24 8.45 24.92
C LYS A 117 68.57 8.84 24.28
N ARG A 118 68.80 10.13 24.00
CA ARG A 118 70.11 10.69 23.63
C ARG A 118 70.77 11.32 24.86
#